data_AF-A0A947HI54-F1
#
_entry.id   AF-A0A947HI54-F1
#
_cell.length_a   1.000
_cell.length_b   1.000
_cell.length_c   1.000
_cell.angle_alpha   90.00
_cell.angle_beta   90.00
_cell.angle_gamma   90.00
#
_symmetry.space_group_name_H-M   'P 1'
#
loop_
_entity.id
_entity.type
_entity.pdbx_description
1 polymer ?
#
loop_
_entity_poly.entity_id
_entity_poly.type
_entity_poly.pdbx_seq_one_letter_code
_entity_poly.pdbx_strand_id
1 'polypeptide(L)'
;MTGASSSPPGWRVSEPVAAALIAVLLGACSAATPPESIADAPSPPPDEGPPAEDTRPPGPCDGLSDGAPCDDGTVCTVGDLCVLGFCVGESVVCDAAGATPCSPTVCDPLTGCAMVELPDGAPCDAPCFVTAECVAGDCVGRAGTEIACPPPSDPCVESIGCSPVTGLCTEPRYRLACPEAAVCTQVGESLGCLERDGAQCRPCRADADCADDAGQPWVCRPLPAPIASELGTPEDQGSYCQRACAAAAPCPTGLVCTSGFCAPPAGEACRCDAAWSSLGFDTACATTNEHGRCEGRRRCAPGGLTTCDAPVPSPERCNGVDDDCDGVVDSPDSCGALGACCLPNGGCDSHYFQSCLALGGRYAGDGVACSGAGVVAGCGAYQGACCASGCQLTDAADCPSAFAGDGTSCPVCAEPLPVGACCTPTGGCSIRVASACLLGGGDTPGVWRGVGSTCDTANCQPVGACCLPGGDCLALDEAACVAQGGGWDGDAECTGGSCPVPAGQGACCTAAGACAVLDESFCKSLPGQFLPNEPCAGQCQSDVGGACCDLLGNCAGIAIGQCDASFASWKGTDATCPAACDAPMGACCVGLFCYPDLSEDQCDAVAGVWSGSGSQCTGSCVN
;
A
#
# COMPACT_ATOMS: atom_id res chain seq x y z
N MET A 1 17.25 -60.93 -51.24
CA MET A 1 16.05 -61.76 -51.48
C MET A 1 14.87 -60.84 -51.65
N THR A 2 14.04 -61.15 -52.64
CA THR A 2 12.96 -60.37 -53.26
C THR A 2 11.69 -60.21 -52.40
N GLY A 3 10.91 -59.15 -52.66
CA GLY A 3 9.46 -59.04 -52.40
C GLY A 3 9.03 -57.62 -52.00
N ALA A 4 8.73 -56.71 -52.95
CA ALA A 4 7.41 -56.43 -53.58
C ALA A 4 6.49 -55.60 -52.66
N SER A 5 5.70 -54.58 -53.05
CA SER A 5 5.40 -53.80 -54.28
C SER A 5 4.42 -52.70 -53.77
N SER A 6 4.47 -51.41 -54.10
CA SER A 6 3.96 -50.78 -55.32
C SER A 6 3.83 -49.26 -55.05
N SER A 7 4.27 -48.44 -56.00
CA SER A 7 4.36 -46.95 -55.97
C SER A 7 3.16 -46.30 -56.72
N PRO A 8 3.14 -44.98 -57.11
CA PRO A 8 3.83 -43.74 -56.70
C PRO A 8 2.82 -42.51 -56.66
N PRO A 9 3.12 -41.30 -57.19
CA PRO A 9 3.92 -40.13 -56.75
C PRO A 9 2.99 -38.89 -56.44
N GLY A 10 3.36 -37.65 -56.12
CA GLY A 10 4.61 -36.89 -56.13
C GLY A 10 4.38 -35.35 -56.09
N TRP A 11 5.37 -34.63 -55.51
CA TRP A 11 5.91 -33.29 -55.85
C TRP A 11 4.98 -32.05 -55.69
N ARG A 12 5.17 -31.16 -54.69
CA ARG A 12 6.13 -30.01 -54.55
C ARG A 12 6.19 -29.13 -55.82
N VAL A 13 5.95 -27.82 -55.78
CA VAL A 13 6.74 -26.65 -55.27
C VAL A 13 5.74 -25.47 -55.09
N SER A 14 5.84 -24.42 -54.26
CA SER A 14 6.90 -23.40 -54.07
C SER A 14 6.42 -22.31 -53.06
N GLU A 15 7.32 -21.80 -52.21
CA GLU A 15 7.21 -20.49 -51.50
C GLU A 15 7.74 -19.34 -52.43
N PRO A 16 7.84 -18.03 -52.09
CA PRO A 16 7.52 -17.25 -50.86
C PRO A 16 6.88 -15.83 -51.10
N VAL A 17 6.79 -15.02 -50.03
CA VAL A 17 6.88 -13.53 -49.91
C VAL A 17 5.69 -12.82 -49.23
N ALA A 18 6.06 -11.99 -48.25
CA ALA A 18 5.33 -11.20 -47.28
C ALA A 18 4.48 -10.02 -47.82
N ALA A 19 3.41 -9.62 -47.11
CA ALA A 19 3.39 -8.45 -46.19
C ALA A 19 1.95 -7.91 -45.91
N ALA A 20 1.78 -7.37 -44.69
CA ALA A 20 0.76 -6.41 -44.21
C ALA A 20 -0.65 -6.93 -43.84
N LEU A 21 -1.37 -6.45 -42.81
CA LEU A 21 -1.13 -5.73 -41.55
C LEU A 21 -2.52 -5.65 -40.85
N ILE A 22 -2.59 -5.88 -39.52
CA ILE A 22 -3.52 -5.33 -38.51
C ILE A 22 -5.03 -5.14 -38.83
N ALA A 23 -5.86 -5.98 -38.19
CA ALA A 23 -7.12 -5.68 -37.46
C ALA A 23 -7.67 -7.05 -36.99
N VAL A 24 -8.00 -7.32 -35.73
CA VAL A 24 -9.26 -6.94 -35.07
C VAL A 24 -9.15 -7.34 -33.59
N LEU A 25 -9.28 -6.36 -32.70
CA LEU A 25 -9.82 -6.54 -31.35
C LEU A 25 -11.35 -6.55 -31.47
N LEU A 26 -12.01 -7.53 -30.84
CA LEU A 26 -13.30 -7.48 -30.13
C LEU A 26 -13.89 -8.89 -30.07
N GLY A 27 -13.83 -9.48 -28.87
CA GLY A 27 -14.48 -10.74 -28.54
C GLY A 27 -15.99 -10.54 -28.37
N ALA A 28 -16.76 -11.31 -29.12
CA ALA A 28 -18.19 -11.51 -28.90
C ALA A 28 -18.40 -12.87 -28.23
N CYS A 29 -18.97 -12.88 -27.02
CA CYS A 29 -19.50 -14.09 -26.41
C CYS A 29 -20.81 -14.48 -27.10
N SER A 30 -20.83 -15.68 -27.69
CA SER A 30 -22.04 -16.32 -28.20
C SER A 30 -22.81 -16.94 -27.04
N ALA A 31 -24.03 -16.47 -26.82
CA ALA A 31 -24.97 -17.01 -25.85
C ALA A 31 -25.40 -18.45 -26.22
N ALA A 32 -25.32 -19.35 -25.24
CA ALA A 32 -25.89 -20.69 -25.30
C ALA A 32 -27.41 -20.63 -25.07
N THR A 33 -28.13 -21.49 -25.79
CA THR A 33 -29.59 -21.65 -25.79
C THR A 33 -30.12 -22.30 -24.50
N PRO A 34 -31.25 -21.82 -23.91
CA PRO A 34 -31.93 -22.53 -22.82
C PRO A 34 -32.92 -23.60 -23.33
N PRO A 35 -33.22 -24.65 -22.53
CA PRO A 35 -34.15 -25.71 -22.89
C PRO A 35 -35.62 -25.36 -22.58
N GLU A 36 -36.51 -26.14 -23.20
CA GLU A 36 -37.97 -25.98 -23.25
C GLU A 36 -38.74 -26.27 -21.94
N SER A 37 -39.82 -25.51 -21.75
CA SER A 37 -41.15 -25.88 -21.22
C SER A 37 -41.35 -26.20 -19.73
N ILE A 38 -42.11 -25.33 -19.05
CA ILE A 38 -43.16 -25.74 -18.10
C ILE A 38 -44.38 -24.84 -18.33
N ALA A 39 -45.53 -25.46 -18.62
CA ALA A 39 -46.82 -24.83 -18.85
C ALA A 39 -47.64 -24.73 -17.56
N ASP A 40 -48.68 -23.88 -17.62
CA ASP A 40 -49.85 -23.73 -16.74
C ASP A 40 -49.77 -22.79 -15.51
N ALA A 41 -50.26 -21.56 -15.72
CA ALA A 41 -51.06 -20.84 -14.74
C ALA A 41 -52.23 -20.11 -15.47
N PRO A 42 -53.47 -20.15 -14.95
CA PRO A 42 -54.65 -19.67 -15.66
C PRO A 42 -54.75 -18.14 -15.67
N SER A 43 -55.08 -17.58 -16.84
CA SER A 43 -55.36 -16.15 -17.04
C SER A 43 -56.59 -15.68 -16.23
N PRO A 44 -56.56 -14.47 -15.63
CA PRO A 44 -57.76 -13.87 -15.04
C PRO A 44 -58.71 -13.36 -16.14
N PRO A 45 -60.02 -13.19 -15.83
CA PRO A 45 -61.02 -12.81 -16.82
C PRO A 45 -60.81 -11.38 -17.35
N PRO A 46 -61.32 -11.05 -18.55
CA PRO A 46 -61.24 -9.70 -19.08
C PRO A 46 -62.18 -8.79 -18.28
N ASP A 47 -61.59 -7.81 -17.60
CA ASP A 47 -62.29 -6.74 -16.92
C ASP A 47 -62.72 -5.71 -17.98
N GLU A 48 -64.01 -5.70 -18.34
CA GLU A 48 -64.59 -4.62 -19.15
C GLU A 48 -64.85 -3.39 -18.26
N GLY A 49 -63.77 -2.69 -17.92
CA GLY A 49 -63.80 -1.34 -17.37
C GLY A 49 -63.67 -0.27 -18.47
N PRO A 50 -64.18 0.96 -18.26
CA PRO A 50 -64.03 2.07 -19.22
C PRO A 50 -62.55 2.41 -19.43
N PRO A 51 -62.16 3.07 -20.54
CA PRO A 51 -60.75 3.39 -20.79
C PRO A 51 -60.21 4.20 -19.61
N ALA A 52 -59.28 3.62 -18.86
CA ALA A 52 -58.46 4.39 -17.95
C ALA A 52 -57.74 5.42 -18.82
N GLU A 53 -57.98 6.70 -18.56
CA GLU A 53 -57.08 7.75 -19.02
C GLU A 53 -55.67 7.32 -18.63
N ASP A 54 -54.79 7.28 -19.63
CA ASP A 54 -53.36 7.00 -19.53
C ASP A 54 -52.72 8.06 -18.62
N THR A 55 -52.93 7.87 -17.33
CA THR A 55 -52.34 8.60 -16.23
C THR A 55 -51.28 7.68 -15.64
N ARG A 56 -50.33 7.25 -16.49
CA ARG A 56 -49.02 6.85 -15.97
C ARG A 56 -48.54 8.05 -15.15
N PRO A 57 -48.29 7.89 -13.83
CA PRO A 57 -47.72 8.98 -13.05
C PRO A 57 -46.44 9.43 -13.76
N PRO A 58 -46.18 10.74 -13.85
CA PRO A 58 -45.04 11.22 -14.60
C PRO A 58 -43.77 10.53 -14.09
N GLY A 59 -43.07 9.86 -15.00
CA GLY A 59 -41.81 9.19 -14.69
C GLY A 59 -40.74 10.22 -14.29
N PRO A 60 -39.68 9.81 -13.61
CA PRO A 60 -38.66 10.72 -13.09
C PRO A 60 -37.92 11.55 -14.16
N CYS A 61 -38.10 11.23 -15.45
CA CYS A 61 -37.56 11.98 -16.57
C CYS A 61 -38.62 12.68 -17.44
N ASP A 62 -39.89 12.72 -17.02
CA ASP A 62 -40.95 13.31 -17.82
C ASP A 62 -40.81 14.84 -17.90
N GLY A 63 -40.61 15.33 -19.12
CA GLY A 63 -40.38 16.75 -19.40
C GLY A 63 -38.94 17.22 -19.19
N LEU A 64 -38.03 16.31 -18.83
CA LEU A 64 -36.59 16.58 -18.73
C LEU A 64 -35.86 16.18 -20.02
N SER A 65 -34.77 16.90 -20.34
CA SER A 65 -33.90 16.56 -21.47
C SER A 65 -32.89 15.48 -21.10
N ASP A 66 -32.36 14.77 -22.09
CA ASP A 66 -31.24 13.85 -21.86
C ASP A 66 -30.05 14.58 -21.17
N GLY A 67 -29.47 13.95 -20.16
CA GLY A 67 -28.43 14.50 -19.30
C GLY A 67 -28.92 15.41 -18.17
N ALA A 68 -30.23 15.59 -18.01
CA ALA A 68 -30.78 16.24 -16.83
C ALA A 68 -30.68 15.32 -15.60
N PRO A 69 -30.40 15.87 -14.40
CA PRO A 69 -30.44 15.10 -13.17
C PRO A 69 -31.86 14.59 -12.92
N CYS A 70 -31.96 13.34 -12.50
CA CYS A 70 -33.19 12.71 -12.08
C CYS A 70 -32.91 11.82 -10.86
N ASP A 71 -33.95 11.18 -10.34
CA ASP A 71 -33.85 10.21 -9.25
C ASP A 71 -34.77 9.05 -9.65
N ASP A 72 -34.20 7.87 -9.86
CA ASP A 72 -34.95 6.67 -10.24
C ASP A 72 -35.65 6.00 -9.04
N GLY A 73 -35.51 6.59 -7.86
CA GLY A 73 -36.11 6.16 -6.61
C GLY A 73 -35.35 5.02 -5.93
N THR A 74 -34.15 4.67 -6.41
CA THR A 74 -33.28 3.68 -5.77
C THR A 74 -32.01 4.29 -5.19
N VAL A 75 -31.69 3.93 -3.95
CA VAL A 75 -30.44 4.34 -3.29
C VAL A 75 -29.21 3.56 -3.79
N CYS A 76 -29.41 2.58 -4.67
CA CYS A 76 -28.38 1.74 -5.26
C CYS A 76 -27.78 2.29 -6.56
N THR A 77 -28.18 3.49 -6.94
CA THR A 77 -27.61 4.22 -8.06
C THR A 77 -27.23 5.62 -7.59
N VAL A 78 -26.12 6.13 -8.09
CA VAL A 78 -25.65 7.49 -7.82
C VAL A 78 -25.44 8.25 -9.11
N GLY A 79 -25.68 9.56 -9.04
CA GLY A 79 -25.50 10.46 -10.18
C GLY A 79 -26.48 10.20 -11.31
N ASP A 80 -27.74 9.88 -11.01
CA ASP A 80 -28.71 9.48 -12.03
C ASP A 80 -29.00 10.60 -13.03
N LEU A 81 -28.99 10.23 -14.31
CA LEU A 81 -29.23 11.12 -15.43
C LEU A 81 -30.33 10.56 -16.31
N CYS A 82 -31.13 11.46 -16.88
CA CYS A 82 -32.10 11.09 -17.89
C CYS A 82 -31.40 10.67 -19.17
N VAL A 83 -31.69 9.46 -19.62
CA VAL A 83 -31.24 8.92 -20.91
C VAL A 83 -32.45 8.32 -21.61
N LEU A 84 -32.89 8.93 -22.70
CA LEU A 84 -34.03 8.51 -23.52
C LEU A 84 -35.35 8.40 -22.72
N GLY A 85 -35.55 9.30 -21.75
CA GLY A 85 -36.73 9.32 -20.88
C GLY A 85 -36.70 8.31 -19.73
N PHE A 86 -35.59 7.60 -19.53
CA PHE A 86 -35.35 6.73 -18.37
C PHE A 86 -34.31 7.37 -17.45
N CYS A 87 -34.52 7.28 -16.15
CA CYS A 87 -33.52 7.69 -15.19
C CYS A 87 -32.56 6.52 -14.95
N VAL A 88 -31.27 6.73 -15.18
CA VAL A 88 -30.22 5.72 -15.05
C VAL A 88 -29.00 6.31 -14.34
N GLY A 89 -28.42 5.57 -13.39
CA GLY A 89 -27.23 5.99 -12.66
C GLY A 89 -26.15 4.91 -12.56
N GLU A 90 -25.04 5.27 -11.93
CA GLU A 90 -23.93 4.36 -11.66
C GLU A 90 -24.26 3.47 -10.45
N SER A 91 -24.10 2.16 -10.57
CA SER A 91 -24.46 1.24 -9.50
C SER A 91 -23.53 1.38 -8.28
N VAL A 92 -24.13 1.53 -7.11
CA VAL A 92 -23.43 1.52 -5.82
C VAL A 92 -22.84 0.13 -5.57
N VAL A 93 -21.51 0.07 -5.45
CA VAL A 93 -20.80 -1.14 -5.00
C VAL A 93 -20.84 -1.19 -3.48
N CYS A 94 -21.42 -2.26 -2.95
CA CYS A 94 -21.52 -2.45 -1.52
C CYS A 94 -20.28 -3.16 -0.99
N ASP A 95 -19.31 -2.42 -0.47
CA ASP A 95 -18.14 -2.98 0.21
C ASP A 95 -18.38 -2.95 1.73
N ALA A 96 -18.67 -4.10 2.37
CA ALA A 96 -18.69 -4.18 3.83
C ALA A 96 -17.57 -5.05 4.37
N ALA A 97 -16.92 -4.57 5.42
CA ALA A 97 -16.03 -5.35 6.25
C ALA A 97 -16.78 -6.58 6.80
N GLY A 98 -16.25 -7.77 6.53
CA GLY A 98 -16.84 -9.04 6.97
C GLY A 98 -17.70 -9.75 5.94
N ALA A 99 -17.90 -9.20 4.73
CA ALA A 99 -18.55 -9.93 3.65
C ALA A 99 -17.77 -11.21 3.30
N THR A 100 -18.45 -12.36 3.32
CA THR A 100 -17.90 -13.64 2.85
C THR A 100 -18.59 -14.06 1.54
N PRO A 101 -18.05 -15.04 0.79
CA PRO A 101 -18.75 -15.58 -0.38
C PRO A 101 -20.15 -16.14 -0.07
N CYS A 102 -20.46 -16.41 1.20
CA CYS A 102 -21.76 -16.89 1.68
C CYS A 102 -22.55 -15.84 2.47
N SER A 103 -21.98 -14.67 2.68
CA SER A 103 -22.64 -13.49 3.27
C SER A 103 -22.30 -12.23 2.46
N PRO A 104 -22.57 -12.23 1.13
CA PRO A 104 -22.26 -11.09 0.31
C PRO A 104 -23.10 -9.87 0.71
N THR A 105 -22.55 -8.70 0.44
CA THR A 105 -23.27 -7.44 0.50
C THR A 105 -24.00 -7.20 -0.81
N VAL A 106 -25.31 -7.03 -0.72
CA VAL A 106 -26.17 -6.74 -1.88
C VAL A 106 -26.84 -5.41 -1.64
N CYS A 107 -26.95 -4.60 -2.69
CA CYS A 107 -27.66 -3.34 -2.61
C CYS A 107 -29.17 -3.57 -2.72
N ASP A 108 -29.93 -3.23 -1.67
CA ASP A 108 -31.38 -3.16 -1.72
C ASP A 108 -31.84 -1.78 -2.22
N PRO A 109 -32.69 -1.69 -3.25
CA PRO A 109 -33.12 -0.43 -3.86
C PRO A 109 -33.73 0.59 -2.87
N LEU A 110 -34.29 0.16 -1.75
CA LEU A 110 -34.95 1.04 -0.78
C LEU A 110 -34.11 1.28 0.48
N THR A 111 -33.37 0.28 0.93
CA THR A 111 -32.61 0.35 2.20
C THR A 111 -31.11 0.50 2.03
N GLY A 112 -30.59 0.36 0.81
CA GLY A 112 -29.17 0.45 0.49
C GLY A 112 -28.43 -0.86 0.74
N CYS A 113 -27.11 -0.76 0.89
CA CYS A 113 -26.24 -1.91 1.07
C CYS A 113 -26.55 -2.69 2.36
N ALA A 114 -26.89 -3.97 2.21
CA ALA A 114 -27.14 -4.87 3.31
C ALA A 114 -26.42 -6.20 3.09
N MET A 115 -25.94 -6.82 4.18
CA MET A 115 -25.46 -8.19 4.14
C MET A 115 -26.63 -9.15 3.97
N VAL A 116 -26.47 -10.11 3.06
CA VAL A 116 -27.44 -11.17 2.80
C VAL A 116 -26.77 -12.50 3.09
N GLU A 117 -27.26 -13.20 4.11
CA GLU A 117 -26.86 -14.58 4.39
C GLU A 117 -27.41 -15.52 3.33
N LEU A 118 -26.54 -16.20 2.60
CA LEU A 118 -26.93 -17.22 1.63
C LEU A 118 -27.28 -18.52 2.36
N PRO A 119 -28.35 -19.22 1.92
CA PRO A 119 -28.75 -20.49 2.53
C PRO A 119 -27.73 -21.61 2.24
N ASP A 120 -27.74 -22.63 3.09
CA ASP A 120 -26.95 -23.84 2.85
C ASP A 120 -27.25 -24.45 1.47
N GLY A 121 -26.20 -24.79 0.72
CA GLY A 121 -26.27 -25.28 -0.66
C GLY A 121 -26.30 -24.18 -1.73
N ALA A 122 -26.29 -22.91 -1.36
CA ALA A 122 -26.08 -21.82 -2.31
C ALA A 122 -24.68 -21.92 -2.94
N PRO A 123 -24.54 -21.71 -4.26
CA PRO A 123 -23.23 -21.71 -4.89
C PRO A 123 -22.40 -20.53 -4.38
N CYS A 124 -21.14 -20.78 -4.08
CA CYS A 124 -20.16 -19.77 -3.68
C CYS A 124 -18.82 -20.03 -4.38
N ASP A 125 -17.91 -19.06 -4.33
CA ASP A 125 -16.59 -19.21 -4.94
C ASP A 125 -15.55 -19.64 -3.91
N ALA A 126 -15.05 -20.87 -4.05
CA ALA A 126 -13.91 -21.37 -3.29
C ALA A 126 -12.75 -21.58 -4.28
N PRO A 127 -11.67 -20.79 -4.24
CA PRO A 127 -10.71 -20.70 -5.34
C PRO A 127 -10.05 -22.02 -5.78
N CYS A 128 -9.94 -23.00 -4.88
CA CYS A 128 -9.33 -24.30 -5.17
C CYS A 128 -10.32 -25.42 -5.54
N PHE A 129 -11.58 -25.08 -5.81
CA PHE A 129 -12.62 -26.04 -6.15
C PHE A 129 -13.42 -25.58 -7.37
N VAL A 130 -13.77 -26.53 -8.23
CA VAL A 130 -14.63 -26.28 -9.41
C VAL A 130 -16.08 -26.04 -8.98
N THR A 131 -16.49 -26.62 -7.84
CA THR A 131 -17.80 -26.36 -7.24
C THR A 131 -17.65 -26.19 -5.74
N ALA A 132 -18.33 -25.19 -5.18
CA ALA A 132 -18.39 -24.94 -3.76
C ALA A 132 -19.79 -24.47 -3.37
N GLU A 133 -20.16 -24.76 -2.13
CA GLU A 133 -21.49 -24.50 -1.60
C GLU A 133 -21.37 -23.90 -0.20
N CYS A 134 -22.32 -23.02 0.14
CA CYS A 134 -22.43 -22.48 1.48
C CYS A 134 -22.88 -23.57 2.46
N VAL A 135 -22.18 -23.68 3.59
CA VAL A 135 -22.54 -24.56 4.70
C VAL A 135 -22.30 -23.80 6.00
N ALA A 136 -23.37 -23.50 6.73
CA ALA A 136 -23.35 -22.75 7.98
C ALA A 136 -22.64 -21.38 7.88
N GLY A 137 -22.77 -20.70 6.74
CA GLY A 137 -22.16 -19.38 6.48
C GLY A 137 -20.73 -19.43 5.91
N ASP A 138 -20.12 -20.61 5.85
CA ASP A 138 -18.81 -20.82 5.25
C ASP A 138 -18.93 -21.33 3.81
N CYS A 139 -18.07 -20.83 2.91
CA CYS A 139 -17.98 -21.37 1.56
C CYS A 139 -17.10 -22.62 1.56
N VAL A 140 -17.72 -23.79 1.40
CA VAL A 140 -17.04 -25.07 1.47
C VAL A 140 -16.96 -25.71 0.09
N GLY A 141 -15.73 -25.98 -0.36
CA GLY A 141 -15.47 -26.70 -1.59
C GLY A 141 -16.01 -28.13 -1.57
N ARG A 142 -16.62 -28.55 -2.68
CA ARG A 142 -17.17 -29.91 -2.77
C ARG A 142 -16.07 -30.92 -3.02
N ALA A 143 -15.99 -31.93 -2.15
CA ALA A 143 -15.03 -33.02 -2.27
C ALA A 143 -15.12 -33.72 -3.63
N GLY A 144 -13.97 -33.96 -4.26
CA GLY A 144 -13.87 -34.54 -5.61
C GLY A 144 -13.96 -33.53 -6.75
N THR A 145 -14.06 -32.23 -6.44
CA THR A 145 -14.03 -31.14 -7.43
C THR A 145 -12.83 -30.21 -7.23
N GLU A 146 -11.83 -30.66 -6.48
CA GLU A 146 -10.58 -29.92 -6.28
C GLU A 146 -9.90 -29.64 -7.62
N ILE A 147 -9.32 -28.44 -7.75
CA ILE A 147 -8.50 -28.11 -8.91
C ILE A 147 -7.28 -29.03 -8.93
N ALA A 148 -7.18 -29.85 -9.98
CA ALA A 148 -6.06 -30.74 -10.20
C ALA A 148 -4.88 -29.95 -10.81
N CYS A 149 -3.92 -29.61 -9.97
CA CYS A 149 -2.71 -28.91 -10.41
C CYS A 149 -1.81 -29.79 -11.27
N PRO A 150 -1.08 -29.19 -12.24
CA PRO A 150 -0.20 -29.94 -13.13
C PRO A 150 0.92 -30.63 -12.32
N PRO A 151 1.40 -31.80 -12.79
CA PRO A 151 2.54 -32.46 -12.15
C PRO A 151 3.78 -31.55 -12.21
N PRO A 152 4.60 -31.53 -11.15
CA PRO A 152 5.81 -30.74 -11.15
C PRO A 152 6.81 -31.27 -12.19
N SER A 153 7.49 -30.35 -12.88
CA SER A 153 8.63 -30.66 -13.74
C SER A 153 9.92 -30.89 -12.95
N ASP A 154 9.99 -30.35 -11.72
CA ASP A 154 11.13 -30.49 -10.83
C ASP A 154 11.06 -31.81 -10.05
N PRO A 155 12.07 -32.71 -10.14
CA PRO A 155 12.09 -33.99 -9.43
C PRO A 155 12.14 -33.84 -7.90
N CYS A 156 12.54 -32.68 -7.38
CA CYS A 156 12.52 -32.37 -5.94
C CYS A 156 11.15 -31.93 -5.44
N VAL A 157 10.23 -31.57 -6.34
CA VAL A 157 8.86 -31.24 -6.00
C VAL A 157 8.00 -32.51 -6.12
N GLU A 158 7.28 -32.81 -5.04
CA GLU A 158 6.35 -33.93 -4.97
C GLU A 158 5.04 -33.58 -5.66
N SER A 159 4.51 -32.39 -5.36
CA SER A 159 3.25 -31.89 -5.91
C SER A 159 3.23 -30.37 -5.92
N ILE A 160 2.41 -29.78 -6.79
CA ILE A 160 2.08 -28.36 -6.76
C ILE A 160 0.66 -28.25 -6.22
N GLY A 161 0.48 -27.52 -5.12
CA GLY A 161 -0.80 -27.21 -4.51
C GLY A 161 -1.45 -25.98 -5.14
N CYS A 162 -2.77 -25.90 -5.00
CA CYS A 162 -3.56 -24.73 -5.35
C CYS A 162 -3.56 -23.73 -4.18
N SER A 163 -3.33 -22.45 -4.48
CA SER A 163 -3.39 -21.37 -3.50
C SER A 163 -4.83 -21.09 -3.08
N PRO A 164 -5.15 -21.11 -1.76
CA PRO A 164 -6.52 -20.91 -1.28
C PRO A 164 -7.06 -19.49 -1.50
N VAL A 165 -6.20 -18.53 -1.83
CA VAL A 165 -6.56 -17.13 -2.07
C VAL A 165 -6.77 -16.86 -3.56
N THR A 166 -5.88 -17.37 -4.41
CA THR A 166 -5.85 -17.02 -5.84
C THR A 166 -6.45 -18.10 -6.74
N GLY A 167 -6.60 -19.34 -6.25
CA GLY A 167 -6.98 -20.49 -7.06
C GLY A 167 -5.88 -20.97 -8.02
N LEU A 168 -4.71 -20.34 -7.99
CA LEU A 168 -3.59 -20.65 -8.88
C LEU A 168 -2.68 -21.73 -8.29
N CYS A 169 -2.22 -22.64 -9.14
CA CYS A 169 -1.28 -23.71 -8.79
C CYS A 169 0.14 -23.16 -8.59
N THR A 170 0.42 -22.69 -7.37
CA THR A 170 1.66 -21.95 -7.05
C THR A 170 2.38 -22.45 -5.80
N GLU A 171 1.83 -23.43 -5.06
CA GLU A 171 2.40 -23.89 -3.80
C GLU A 171 3.18 -25.22 -3.95
N PRO A 172 4.51 -25.21 -4.16
CA PRO A 172 5.28 -26.46 -4.27
C PRO A 172 5.39 -27.18 -2.93
N ARG A 173 5.16 -28.49 -2.94
CA ARG A 173 5.47 -29.40 -1.82
C ARG A 173 6.71 -30.22 -2.20
N TYR A 174 7.77 -30.12 -1.41
CA TYR A 174 9.05 -30.77 -1.72
C TYR A 174 9.13 -32.20 -1.15
N ARG A 175 9.70 -33.14 -1.93
CA ARG A 175 9.92 -34.55 -1.51
C ARG A 175 10.96 -34.70 -0.42
N LEU A 176 11.88 -33.74 -0.31
CA LEU A 176 12.99 -33.74 0.63
C LEU A 176 13.10 -32.34 1.23
N ALA A 177 12.84 -32.22 2.53
CA ALA A 177 13.09 -30.99 3.26
C ALA A 177 14.59 -30.86 3.51
N CYS A 178 15.23 -29.91 2.83
CA CYS A 178 16.62 -29.57 3.07
C CYS A 178 16.73 -28.45 4.11
N PRO A 179 17.83 -28.40 4.90
CA PRO A 179 18.16 -27.22 5.71
C PRO A 179 18.15 -25.96 4.85
N GLU A 180 17.86 -24.80 5.43
CA GLU A 180 17.64 -23.55 4.68
C GLU A 180 18.76 -23.18 3.70
N ALA A 181 20.00 -23.61 3.96
CA ALA A 181 21.19 -23.36 3.13
C ALA A 181 21.52 -24.47 2.09
N ALA A 182 20.67 -25.49 1.95
CA ALA A 182 20.90 -26.62 1.06
C ALA A 182 19.75 -26.78 0.07
N VAL A 183 20.11 -26.97 -1.21
CA VAL A 183 19.12 -27.15 -2.28
C VAL A 183 18.95 -28.65 -2.54
N CYS A 184 17.70 -29.11 -2.55
CA CYS A 184 17.41 -30.47 -3.01
C CYS A 184 17.89 -30.62 -4.45
N THR A 185 18.71 -31.63 -4.69
CA THR A 185 19.26 -31.93 -6.01
C THR A 185 19.12 -33.42 -6.28
N GLN A 186 18.77 -33.78 -7.52
CA GLN A 186 18.82 -35.16 -7.97
C GLN A 186 20.28 -35.56 -8.24
N VAL A 187 20.80 -36.52 -7.47
CA VAL A 187 22.14 -37.10 -7.62
C VAL A 187 21.97 -38.55 -8.10
N GLY A 188 22.01 -38.74 -9.41
CA GLY A 188 21.72 -40.04 -10.03
C GLY A 188 20.25 -40.45 -9.87
N GLU A 189 20.00 -41.59 -9.23
CA GLU A 189 18.65 -42.09 -8.92
C GLU A 189 18.16 -41.67 -7.53
N SER A 190 18.96 -40.92 -6.75
CA SER A 190 18.64 -40.49 -5.39
C SER A 190 18.50 -38.98 -5.27
N LEU A 191 17.69 -38.51 -4.33
CA LEU A 191 17.60 -37.09 -3.94
C LEU A 191 18.59 -36.83 -2.80
N GLY A 192 19.29 -35.69 -2.85
CA GLY A 192 20.21 -35.27 -1.79
C GLY A 192 20.15 -33.77 -1.55
N CYS A 193 20.48 -33.34 -0.34
CA CYS A 193 20.69 -31.94 -0.01
C CYS A 193 22.17 -31.61 -0.26
N LEU A 194 22.44 -30.78 -1.27
CA LEU A 194 23.78 -30.26 -1.52
C LEU A 194 23.88 -28.89 -0.85
N GLU A 195 24.84 -28.75 0.08
CA GLU A 195 25.19 -27.46 0.64
C GLU A 195 25.69 -26.54 -0.47
N ARG A 196 25.15 -25.33 -0.51
CA ARG A 196 25.55 -24.33 -1.49
C ARG A 196 26.91 -23.77 -1.06
N ASP A 197 27.97 -24.06 -1.83
CA ASP A 197 29.34 -23.56 -1.58
C ASP A 197 29.36 -22.03 -1.32
N GLY A 198 29.49 -21.66 -0.03
CA GLY A 198 30.12 -20.46 0.56
C GLY A 198 29.62 -19.05 0.16
N ALA A 199 29.57 -18.75 -1.13
CA ALA A 199 29.17 -17.45 -1.66
C ALA A 199 28.63 -17.52 -3.10
N GLN A 200 28.63 -18.68 -3.77
CA GLN A 200 28.24 -18.78 -5.19
C GLN A 200 26.81 -18.25 -5.42
N CYS A 201 26.67 -17.31 -6.36
CA CYS A 201 25.42 -16.59 -6.66
C CYS A 201 24.93 -15.61 -5.57
N ARG A 202 25.76 -15.26 -4.57
CA ARG A 202 25.45 -14.21 -3.58
C ARG A 202 25.51 -12.82 -4.21
N PRO A 203 24.50 -11.96 -4.03
CA PRO A 203 24.60 -10.57 -4.46
C PRO A 203 25.80 -9.89 -3.81
N CYS A 204 26.51 -9.10 -4.58
CA CYS A 204 27.71 -8.41 -4.13
C CYS A 204 27.86 -7.06 -4.82
N ARG A 205 28.67 -6.19 -4.22
CA ARG A 205 29.10 -4.91 -4.79
C ARG A 205 30.59 -4.89 -5.10
N ALA A 206 31.37 -5.64 -4.35
CA ALA A 206 32.80 -5.79 -4.55
C ALA A 206 33.26 -7.22 -4.24
N ASP A 207 34.47 -7.57 -4.69
CA ASP A 207 35.08 -8.88 -4.42
C ASP A 207 35.18 -9.18 -2.91
N ALA A 208 35.30 -8.14 -2.07
CA ALA A 208 35.32 -8.27 -0.62
C ALA A 208 34.02 -8.87 -0.06
N ASP A 209 32.87 -8.61 -0.69
CA ASP A 209 31.57 -9.15 -0.28
C ASP A 209 31.45 -10.64 -0.61
N CYS A 210 32.35 -11.16 -1.43
CA CYS A 210 32.42 -12.55 -1.84
C CYS A 210 33.40 -13.38 -1.02
N ALA A 211 34.10 -12.76 -0.08
CA ALA A 211 34.94 -13.50 0.85
C ALA A 211 34.09 -14.51 1.64
N ASP A 212 34.60 -15.74 1.75
CA ASP A 212 34.09 -16.77 2.63
C ASP A 212 35.22 -17.28 3.54
N ASP A 213 34.85 -17.93 4.65
CA ASP A 213 35.80 -18.52 5.59
C ASP A 213 36.64 -19.65 4.96
N ALA A 214 36.23 -20.13 3.78
CA ALA A 214 36.95 -21.14 3.00
C ALA A 214 38.12 -20.56 2.18
N GLY A 215 38.27 -19.23 2.12
CA GLY A 215 39.39 -18.56 1.46
C GLY A 215 39.45 -18.82 -0.06
N GLN A 216 38.32 -19.15 -0.68
CA GLN A 216 38.25 -19.37 -2.12
C GLN A 216 38.30 -18.03 -2.87
N PRO A 217 38.90 -17.96 -4.08
CA PRO A 217 38.96 -16.73 -4.86
C PRO A 217 37.62 -16.49 -5.58
N TRP A 218 36.63 -16.04 -4.83
CA TRP A 218 35.37 -15.56 -5.38
C TRP A 218 35.54 -14.15 -5.93
N VAL A 219 34.92 -13.88 -7.08
CA VAL A 219 34.96 -12.56 -7.72
C VAL A 219 33.54 -12.06 -7.91
N CYS A 220 33.30 -10.81 -7.57
CA CYS A 220 32.03 -10.14 -7.75
C CYS A 220 31.88 -9.67 -9.19
N ARG A 221 30.97 -10.28 -9.96
CA ARG A 221 30.83 -10.00 -11.40
C ARG A 221 29.38 -10.06 -11.87
N PRO A 222 29.01 -9.29 -12.90
CA PRO A 222 27.70 -9.43 -13.55
C PRO A 222 27.55 -10.82 -14.19
N LEU A 223 26.30 -11.25 -14.36
CA LEU A 223 25.99 -12.50 -15.05
C LEU A 223 26.27 -12.37 -16.57
N PRO A 224 26.71 -13.46 -17.23
CA PRO A 224 27.21 -13.42 -18.61
C PRO A 224 26.13 -13.17 -19.68
N ALA A 225 24.84 -13.14 -19.34
CA ALA A 225 23.74 -12.76 -20.23
C ALA A 225 22.56 -12.18 -19.43
N PRO A 226 21.72 -11.31 -20.03
CA PRO A 226 20.49 -10.84 -19.40
C PRO A 226 19.53 -11.99 -19.08
N ILE A 227 18.90 -11.95 -17.91
CA ILE A 227 17.86 -12.91 -17.50
C ILE A 227 16.55 -12.65 -18.27
N ALA A 228 16.38 -11.44 -18.84
CA ALA A 228 15.32 -11.10 -19.78
C ALA A 228 15.75 -9.89 -20.63
N SER A 229 15.19 -9.76 -21.84
CA SER A 229 15.39 -8.59 -22.70
C SER A 229 14.77 -7.29 -22.15
N GLU A 230 14.08 -7.34 -21.00
CA GLU A 230 13.35 -6.20 -20.41
C GLU A 230 14.10 -5.46 -19.29
N LEU A 231 15.20 -6.02 -18.76
CA LEU A 231 15.91 -5.49 -17.58
C LEU A 231 17.18 -4.67 -17.90
N GLY A 232 17.35 -4.19 -19.13
CA GLY A 232 18.50 -3.39 -19.52
C GLY A 232 19.77 -4.21 -19.79
N THR A 233 20.95 -3.60 -19.64
CA THR A 233 22.24 -4.28 -19.88
C THR A 233 22.58 -5.28 -18.75
N PRO A 234 23.51 -6.23 -18.95
CA PRO A 234 23.95 -7.15 -17.87
C PRO A 234 24.48 -6.44 -16.63
N GLU A 235 25.04 -5.24 -16.78
CA GLU A 235 25.55 -4.40 -15.69
C GLU A 235 24.40 -3.83 -14.84
N ASP A 236 23.25 -3.62 -15.47
CA ASP A 236 22.06 -3.06 -14.82
C ASP A 236 21.24 -4.11 -14.07
N GLN A 237 21.62 -5.39 -14.11
CA GLN A 237 20.98 -6.52 -13.42
C GLN A 237 21.65 -6.90 -12.10
N GLY A 238 22.80 -6.30 -11.82
CA GLY A 238 23.59 -6.54 -10.62
C GLY A 238 24.64 -7.64 -10.76
N SER A 239 25.54 -7.64 -9.80
CA SER A 239 26.70 -8.51 -9.70
C SER A 239 26.52 -9.58 -8.62
N TYR A 240 27.11 -10.73 -8.89
CA TYR A 240 27.05 -11.89 -8.02
C TYR A 240 28.44 -12.49 -7.84
N CYS A 241 28.65 -13.11 -6.69
CA CYS A 241 29.86 -13.84 -6.39
C CYS A 241 29.96 -15.11 -7.24
N GLN A 242 31.03 -15.21 -8.03
CA GLN A 242 31.28 -16.32 -8.94
C GLN A 242 32.65 -16.92 -8.68
N ARG A 243 32.73 -18.26 -8.64
CA ARG A 243 34.02 -18.97 -8.57
C ARG A 243 34.61 -19.13 -9.95
N ALA A 244 35.93 -19.02 -10.05
CA ALA A 244 36.64 -19.41 -11.27
C ALA A 244 36.45 -20.91 -11.57
N CYS A 245 36.37 -21.26 -12.85
CA CYS A 245 36.28 -22.64 -13.31
C CYS A 245 37.29 -22.94 -14.40
N ALA A 246 37.75 -24.20 -14.42
CA ALA A 246 38.69 -24.72 -15.39
C ALA A 246 38.39 -26.20 -15.65
N ALA A 247 39.00 -26.78 -16.70
CA ALA A 247 38.84 -28.22 -16.98
C ALA A 247 39.23 -29.12 -15.78
N ALA A 248 40.18 -28.67 -14.95
CA ALA A 248 40.61 -29.36 -13.75
C ALA A 248 39.76 -29.05 -12.49
N ALA A 249 38.89 -28.02 -12.57
CA ALA A 249 38.04 -27.56 -11.50
C ALA A 249 36.66 -27.18 -12.09
N PRO A 250 35.82 -28.18 -12.42
CA PRO A 250 34.53 -27.95 -13.03
C PRO A 250 33.58 -27.23 -12.07
N CYS A 251 32.56 -26.59 -12.63
CA CYS A 251 31.53 -25.94 -11.84
C CYS A 251 30.71 -26.94 -11.03
N PRO A 252 30.19 -26.54 -9.86
CA PRO A 252 29.21 -27.32 -9.13
C PRO A 252 28.00 -27.66 -10.00
N THR A 253 27.30 -28.74 -9.65
CA THR A 253 26.09 -29.18 -10.37
C THR A 253 25.07 -28.04 -10.45
N GLY A 254 24.50 -27.82 -11.63
CA GLY A 254 23.55 -26.74 -11.90
C GLY A 254 24.18 -25.44 -12.41
N LEU A 255 25.52 -25.35 -12.45
CA LEU A 255 26.24 -24.19 -12.97
C LEU A 255 27.07 -24.55 -14.20
N VAL A 256 27.17 -23.60 -15.13
CA VAL A 256 27.93 -23.73 -16.37
C VAL A 256 29.16 -22.83 -16.28
N CYS A 257 30.30 -23.37 -16.71
CA CYS A 257 31.54 -22.60 -16.80
C CYS A 257 31.46 -21.65 -18.00
N THR A 258 31.12 -20.38 -17.74
CA THR A 258 30.95 -19.35 -18.75
C THR A 258 32.01 -18.28 -18.57
N SER A 259 32.82 -18.04 -19.60
CA SER A 259 33.94 -17.08 -19.56
C SER A 259 34.92 -17.31 -18.41
N GLY A 260 35.12 -18.58 -18.00
CA GLY A 260 36.04 -18.96 -16.92
C GLY A 260 35.48 -18.82 -15.51
N PHE A 261 34.18 -18.55 -15.36
CA PHE A 261 33.50 -18.49 -14.05
C PHE A 261 32.22 -19.33 -14.03
N CYS A 262 31.86 -19.83 -12.85
CA CYS A 262 30.62 -20.56 -12.66
C CYS A 262 29.44 -19.60 -12.55
N ALA A 263 28.49 -19.75 -13.48
CA ALA A 263 27.25 -18.99 -13.51
C ALA A 263 26.07 -19.92 -13.86
N PRO A 264 24.82 -19.53 -13.54
CA PRO A 264 23.64 -20.22 -14.05
C PRO A 264 23.66 -20.34 -15.58
N PRO A 265 22.92 -21.32 -16.15
CA PRO A 265 22.67 -21.39 -17.58
C PRO A 265 22.13 -20.06 -18.14
N ALA A 266 22.36 -19.80 -19.42
CA ALA A 266 21.90 -18.57 -20.06
C ALA A 266 20.38 -18.40 -19.93
N GLY A 267 19.94 -17.22 -19.45
CA GLY A 267 18.53 -16.91 -19.20
C GLY A 267 18.04 -17.26 -17.78
N GLU A 268 18.89 -17.81 -16.92
CA GLU A 268 18.53 -18.10 -15.53
C GLU A 268 19.14 -17.07 -14.55
N ALA A 269 18.40 -16.76 -13.48
CA ALA A 269 18.82 -15.87 -12.41
C ALA A 269 19.49 -16.62 -11.25
N CYS A 270 20.43 -15.96 -10.58
CA CYS A 270 20.84 -16.38 -9.25
C CYS A 270 19.67 -16.17 -8.27
N ARG A 271 19.28 -17.23 -7.53
CA ARG A 271 18.24 -17.13 -6.49
C ARG A 271 18.82 -16.68 -5.15
N CYS A 272 18.03 -15.87 -4.46
CA CYS A 272 18.28 -15.45 -3.08
C CYS A 272 18.01 -16.59 -2.12
N ASP A 273 18.95 -16.80 -1.20
CA ASP A 273 18.75 -17.67 -0.05
C ASP A 273 17.97 -16.94 1.06
N ALA A 274 17.21 -17.67 1.89
CA ALA A 274 16.52 -17.09 3.03
C ALA A 274 17.50 -16.44 4.02
N ALA A 275 18.66 -17.08 4.24
CA ALA A 275 19.73 -16.55 5.08
C ALA A 275 20.34 -15.27 4.51
N TRP A 276 20.37 -15.10 3.18
CA TRP A 276 20.93 -13.89 2.58
C TRP A 276 19.95 -12.73 2.56
N SER A 277 18.66 -13.06 2.47
CA SER A 277 17.57 -12.09 2.59
C SER A 277 17.53 -11.51 4.00
N SER A 278 17.71 -12.34 5.04
CA SER A 278 17.76 -11.87 6.44
C SER A 278 19.03 -11.07 6.77
N LEU A 279 20.15 -11.37 6.10
CA LEU A 279 21.41 -10.64 6.24
C LEU A 279 21.49 -9.37 5.38
N GLY A 280 20.50 -9.11 4.52
CA GLY A 280 20.42 -7.88 3.73
C GLY A 280 21.47 -7.74 2.63
N PHE A 281 21.93 -8.85 2.05
CA PHE A 281 22.87 -8.78 0.92
C PHE A 281 22.26 -8.02 -0.26
N ASP A 282 23.07 -7.16 -0.88
CA ASP A 282 22.65 -6.26 -1.94
C ASP A 282 23.65 -6.22 -3.09
N THR A 283 23.18 -5.78 -4.25
CA THR A 283 24.02 -5.52 -5.42
C THR A 283 23.65 -4.21 -6.08
N ALA A 284 24.61 -3.61 -6.78
CA ALA A 284 24.39 -2.39 -7.55
C ALA A 284 23.44 -2.65 -8.73
N CYS A 285 22.66 -1.65 -9.10
CA CYS A 285 21.86 -1.63 -10.32
C CYS A 285 21.85 -0.22 -10.89
N ALA A 286 21.30 -0.06 -12.09
CA ALA A 286 21.06 1.25 -12.64
C ALA A 286 19.81 1.30 -13.51
N THR A 287 19.28 2.50 -13.65
CA THR A 287 18.22 2.90 -14.58
C THR A 287 18.85 3.83 -15.61
N THR A 288 18.64 3.55 -16.90
CA THR A 288 19.21 4.35 -18.01
C THR A 288 18.12 4.78 -18.97
N ASN A 289 18.11 6.05 -19.34
CA ASN A 289 17.27 6.58 -20.41
C ASN A 289 18.01 7.68 -21.20
N GLU A 290 17.30 8.53 -21.93
CA GLU A 290 17.89 9.61 -22.73
C GLU A 290 18.49 10.76 -21.89
N HIS A 291 18.13 10.85 -20.61
CA HIS A 291 18.61 11.90 -19.70
C HIS A 291 19.88 11.49 -18.98
N GLY A 292 20.03 10.22 -18.61
CA GLY A 292 21.30 9.72 -18.09
C GLY A 292 21.21 8.32 -17.50
N ARG A 293 22.11 8.02 -16.55
CA ARG A 293 22.21 6.71 -15.89
C ARG A 293 22.31 6.89 -14.38
N CYS A 294 21.24 6.58 -13.68
CA CYS A 294 21.20 6.66 -12.22
C CYS A 294 21.50 5.30 -11.60
N GLU A 295 22.38 5.28 -10.60
CA GLU A 295 22.72 4.07 -9.86
C GLU A 295 21.81 3.87 -8.66
N GLY A 296 21.61 2.60 -8.29
CA GLY A 296 20.83 2.18 -7.15
C GLY A 296 21.24 0.80 -6.70
N ARG A 297 20.36 0.15 -5.95
CA ARG A 297 20.55 -1.13 -5.30
C ARG A 297 19.37 -2.06 -5.55
N ARG A 298 19.69 -3.34 -5.56
CA ARG A 298 18.73 -4.42 -5.39
C ARG A 298 19.11 -5.24 -4.18
N ARG A 299 18.14 -5.49 -3.31
CA ARG A 299 18.31 -6.29 -2.10
C ARG A 299 17.84 -7.72 -2.36
N CYS A 300 18.48 -8.68 -1.71
CA CYS A 300 18.02 -10.06 -1.73
C CYS A 300 16.70 -10.19 -0.95
N ALA A 301 15.68 -10.78 -1.58
CA ALA A 301 14.38 -11.07 -0.98
C ALA A 301 13.95 -12.51 -1.29
N PRO A 302 12.92 -13.07 -0.62
CA PRO A 302 12.48 -14.45 -0.83
C PRO A 302 12.08 -14.78 -2.29
N GLY A 303 11.68 -13.78 -3.07
CA GLY A 303 11.36 -13.90 -4.50
C GLY A 303 12.51 -13.64 -5.47
N GLY A 304 13.75 -13.42 -4.98
CA GLY A 304 14.90 -12.96 -5.77
C GLY A 304 15.32 -11.54 -5.42
N LEU A 305 16.07 -10.89 -6.31
CA LEU A 305 16.42 -9.48 -6.13
C LEU A 305 15.18 -8.58 -6.23
N THR A 306 15.09 -7.55 -5.38
CA THR A 306 14.06 -6.50 -5.48
C THR A 306 14.15 -5.75 -6.81
N THR A 307 13.14 -4.93 -7.10
CA THR A 307 13.29 -3.90 -8.15
C THR A 307 14.49 -2.99 -7.83
N CYS A 308 15.07 -2.40 -8.87
CA CYS A 308 16.13 -1.41 -8.70
C CYS A 308 15.52 -0.17 -8.04
N ASP A 309 16.12 0.30 -6.95
CA ASP A 309 15.70 1.53 -6.27
C ASP A 309 16.36 2.81 -6.85
N ALA A 310 17.10 2.68 -7.95
CA ALA A 310 17.67 3.82 -8.66
C ALA A 310 16.55 4.76 -9.16
N PRO A 311 16.69 6.08 -8.98
CA PRO A 311 15.74 7.05 -9.52
C PRO A 311 15.70 6.95 -11.05
N VAL A 312 14.56 7.24 -11.67
CA VAL A 312 14.49 7.31 -13.13
C VAL A 312 15.14 8.64 -13.55
N PRO A 313 16.21 8.63 -14.38
CA PRO A 313 16.88 9.87 -14.75
C PRO A 313 15.91 10.83 -15.45
N SER A 314 15.98 12.11 -15.14
CA SER A 314 15.15 13.15 -15.76
C SER A 314 15.94 14.45 -15.85
N PRO A 315 15.60 15.40 -16.74
CA PRO A 315 16.31 16.67 -16.80
C PRO A 315 16.36 17.35 -15.43
N GLU A 316 17.48 18.00 -15.12
CA GLU A 316 17.70 18.76 -13.88
C GLU A 316 16.49 19.63 -13.53
N ARG A 317 15.92 19.42 -12.34
CA ARG A 317 14.79 20.19 -11.81
C ARG A 317 15.25 21.33 -10.91
N CYS A 318 16.56 21.49 -10.75
CA CYS A 318 17.18 22.56 -9.96
C CYS A 318 16.74 22.50 -8.48
N ASN A 319 16.67 21.29 -7.95
CA ASN A 319 16.13 20.96 -6.63
C ASN A 319 17.24 20.54 -5.64
N GLY A 320 18.52 20.64 -6.02
CA GLY A 320 19.66 20.19 -5.21
C GLY A 320 19.92 18.69 -5.29
N VAL A 321 19.29 18.00 -6.25
CA VAL A 321 19.48 16.59 -6.57
C VAL A 321 19.97 16.50 -8.01
N ASP A 322 20.94 15.63 -8.26
CA ASP A 322 21.38 15.25 -9.60
C ASP A 322 20.29 14.35 -10.23
N ASP A 323 19.32 14.97 -10.92
CA ASP A 323 18.13 14.31 -11.45
C ASP A 323 18.47 13.53 -12.73
N ASP A 324 19.44 13.99 -13.52
CA ASP A 324 19.92 13.30 -14.72
C ASP A 324 21.13 12.39 -14.49
N CYS A 325 21.70 12.42 -13.28
CA CYS A 325 22.78 11.56 -12.83
C CYS A 325 24.07 11.71 -13.66
N ASP A 326 24.35 12.92 -14.15
CA ASP A 326 25.58 13.24 -14.89
C ASP A 326 26.79 13.52 -13.98
N GLY A 327 26.57 13.53 -12.66
CA GLY A 327 27.57 13.80 -11.64
C GLY A 327 27.68 15.27 -11.25
N VAL A 328 26.86 16.14 -11.82
CA VAL A 328 26.77 17.57 -11.52
C VAL A 328 25.40 17.87 -10.93
N VAL A 329 25.35 18.04 -9.61
CA VAL A 329 24.14 18.51 -8.92
C VAL A 329 23.75 19.90 -9.48
N ASP A 330 22.58 19.96 -10.13
CA ASP A 330 21.99 21.15 -10.76
C ASP A 330 22.92 21.84 -11.79
N SER A 331 23.10 21.20 -12.96
CA SER A 331 23.94 21.71 -14.05
C SER A 331 23.46 23.08 -14.59
N PRO A 332 24.35 24.08 -14.77
CA PRO A 332 23.96 25.45 -15.16
C PRO A 332 23.39 25.55 -16.58
N ASP A 333 23.73 24.61 -17.46
CA ASP A 333 23.21 24.59 -18.83
C ASP A 333 21.74 24.12 -18.89
N SER A 334 21.31 23.33 -17.88
CA SER A 334 19.93 22.84 -17.72
C SER A 334 19.09 23.74 -16.81
N CYS A 335 19.71 24.38 -15.81
CA CYS A 335 19.05 25.21 -14.80
C CYS A 335 19.02 26.73 -15.06
N GLY A 336 19.75 27.20 -16.08
CA GLY A 336 19.97 28.63 -16.29
C GLY A 336 20.99 29.22 -15.32
N ALA A 337 21.21 30.54 -15.37
CA ALA A 337 22.17 31.20 -14.49
C ALA A 337 21.54 31.58 -13.13
N LEU A 338 22.29 31.41 -12.04
CA LEU A 338 21.87 31.85 -10.70
C LEU A 338 21.41 33.32 -10.70
N GLY A 339 20.36 33.60 -9.94
CA GLY A 339 19.78 34.93 -9.79
C GLY A 339 19.43 35.26 -8.34
N ALA A 340 19.26 36.54 -8.05
CA ALA A 340 18.96 37.03 -6.72
C ALA A 340 17.57 36.57 -6.28
N CYS A 341 17.53 35.82 -5.18
CA CYS A 341 16.32 35.35 -4.53
C CYS A 341 16.04 36.20 -3.29
N CYS A 342 14.93 36.93 -3.31
CA CYS A 342 14.50 37.76 -2.19
C CYS A 342 13.65 36.90 -1.24
N LEU A 343 14.22 36.53 -0.10
CA LEU A 343 13.57 35.64 0.87
C LEU A 343 12.61 36.39 1.81
N PRO A 344 11.62 35.70 2.41
CA PRO A 344 10.65 36.33 3.31
C PRO A 344 11.23 37.05 4.53
N ASN A 345 12.42 36.65 4.95
CA ASN A 345 13.16 37.25 6.07
C ASN A 345 13.90 38.56 5.69
N GLY A 346 13.72 39.06 4.46
CA GLY A 346 14.43 40.23 3.95
C GLY A 346 15.88 39.95 3.53
N GLY A 347 16.29 38.68 3.48
CA GLY A 347 17.57 38.23 2.94
C GLY A 347 17.59 38.19 1.41
N CYS A 348 18.79 38.28 0.83
CA CYS A 348 19.03 38.07 -0.59
C CYS A 348 20.14 37.03 -0.75
N ASP A 349 19.81 35.89 -1.36
CA ASP A 349 20.75 34.83 -1.69
C ASP A 349 20.67 34.48 -3.18
N SER A 350 21.76 33.98 -3.76
CA SER A 350 21.78 33.53 -5.17
C SER A 350 21.25 32.09 -5.25
N HIS A 351 20.10 31.90 -5.88
CA HIS A 351 19.48 30.58 -6.11
C HIS A 351 19.13 30.40 -7.59
N TYR A 352 18.77 29.20 -8.01
CA TYR A 352 18.08 28.99 -9.28
C TYR A 352 16.59 29.36 -9.13
N PHE A 353 15.89 29.60 -10.25
CA PHE A 353 14.49 30.03 -10.25
C PHE A 353 13.60 29.15 -9.37
N GLN A 354 13.67 27.82 -9.53
CA GLN A 354 12.84 26.87 -8.79
C GLN A 354 13.22 26.79 -7.31
N SER A 355 14.51 26.74 -6.99
CA SER A 355 14.96 26.72 -5.60
C SER A 355 14.57 28.02 -4.86
N CYS A 356 14.53 29.16 -5.56
CA CYS A 356 14.04 30.40 -4.99
C CYS A 356 12.55 30.35 -4.64
N LEU A 357 11.73 29.78 -5.52
CA LEU A 357 10.30 29.59 -5.26
C LEU A 357 10.05 28.61 -4.11
N ALA A 358 10.83 27.52 -4.03
CA ALA A 358 10.73 26.53 -2.95
C ALA A 358 11.03 27.13 -1.56
N LEU A 359 11.92 28.14 -1.49
CA LEU A 359 12.21 28.89 -0.26
C LEU A 359 11.18 29.99 0.04
N GLY A 360 10.09 30.08 -0.73
CA GLY A 360 9.09 31.14 -0.62
C GLY A 360 9.62 32.52 -1.03
N GLY A 361 10.73 32.56 -1.76
CA GLY A 361 11.39 33.78 -2.20
C GLY A 361 10.93 34.25 -3.57
N ARG A 362 11.15 35.54 -3.86
CA ARG A 362 10.88 36.12 -5.18
C ARG A 362 12.17 36.19 -6.00
N TYR A 363 12.18 35.48 -7.12
CA TYR A 363 13.33 35.43 -8.04
C TYR A 363 13.42 36.70 -8.90
N ALA A 364 14.56 37.37 -8.89
CA ALA A 364 14.77 38.62 -9.63
C ALA A 364 15.15 38.42 -11.11
N GLY A 365 15.43 37.18 -11.52
CA GLY A 365 15.87 36.82 -12.87
C GLY A 365 17.34 36.37 -12.91
N ASP A 366 17.67 35.63 -13.96
CA ASP A 366 18.99 35.03 -14.17
C ASP A 366 20.09 36.09 -14.28
N GLY A 367 21.22 35.86 -13.60
CA GLY A 367 22.38 36.76 -13.60
C GLY A 367 22.21 38.05 -12.79
N VAL A 368 21.07 38.24 -12.11
CA VAL A 368 20.88 39.35 -11.17
C VAL A 368 21.59 39.00 -9.86
N ALA A 369 22.60 39.79 -9.48
CA ALA A 369 23.37 39.55 -8.25
C ALA A 369 22.76 40.25 -7.03
N CYS A 370 22.91 39.67 -5.84
CA CYS A 370 22.52 40.26 -4.55
C CYS A 370 23.39 41.46 -4.11
N SER A 371 24.05 42.18 -5.03
CA SER A 371 24.96 43.26 -4.68
C SER A 371 24.89 44.44 -5.67
N GLY A 372 24.44 45.60 -5.18
CA GLY A 372 24.56 46.87 -5.89
C GLY A 372 23.44 47.87 -5.60
N ALA A 373 23.80 49.12 -5.31
CA ALA A 373 22.88 50.24 -5.23
C ALA A 373 22.29 50.54 -6.61
N GLY A 374 21.17 49.88 -6.91
CA GLY A 374 20.44 49.96 -8.18
C GLY A 374 20.03 48.57 -8.62
N VAL A 375 18.85 48.13 -8.16
CA VAL A 375 18.29 46.76 -8.26
C VAL A 375 19.10 45.78 -7.38
N VAL A 376 19.03 45.75 -6.06
CA VAL A 376 17.92 45.73 -5.12
C VAL A 376 18.49 46.38 -3.85
N ALA A 377 18.24 47.66 -3.65
CA ALA A 377 18.61 48.33 -2.40
C ALA A 377 17.61 47.86 -1.33
N GLY A 378 17.92 46.73 -0.71
CA GLY A 378 17.09 46.03 0.25
C GLY A 378 16.08 45.13 -0.44
N CYS A 379 16.08 43.84 -0.08
CA CYS A 379 14.82 43.12 0.03
C CYS A 379 14.04 43.84 1.14
N GLY A 380 13.53 45.04 0.83
CA GLY A 380 12.80 45.88 1.75
C GLY A 380 11.54 45.14 2.18
N ALA A 381 11.14 45.35 3.43
CA ALA A 381 9.84 44.90 3.93
C ALA A 381 8.79 45.17 2.85
N TYR A 382 8.01 44.14 2.56
CA TYR A 382 7.14 44.04 1.41
C TYR A 382 6.41 45.37 1.09
N GLN A 383 6.74 46.00 -0.03
CA GLN A 383 6.03 47.18 -0.52
C GLN A 383 4.90 46.76 -1.48
N GLY A 384 3.77 47.46 -1.39
CA GLY A 384 2.58 47.23 -2.21
C GLY A 384 2.02 48.52 -2.79
N ALA A 385 1.15 48.42 -3.79
CA ALA A 385 0.51 49.56 -4.44
C ALA A 385 -0.53 50.21 -3.52
N CYS A 386 -0.23 51.42 -3.08
CA CYS A 386 -1.16 52.31 -2.38
C CYS A 386 -1.92 53.16 -3.40
N CYS A 387 -3.21 52.90 -3.54
CA CYS A 387 -4.09 53.61 -4.46
C CYS A 387 -4.71 54.83 -3.76
N ALA A 388 -4.08 56.00 -3.94
CA ALA A 388 -4.59 57.31 -3.53
C ALA A 388 -5.18 58.04 -4.76
N SER A 389 -5.03 59.37 -4.87
CA SER A 389 -5.28 60.14 -6.10
C SER A 389 -4.27 59.85 -7.23
N GLY A 390 -3.50 58.77 -7.08
CA GLY A 390 -2.43 58.22 -7.90
C GLY A 390 -1.89 56.98 -7.19
N CYS A 391 -1.16 56.12 -7.89
CA CYS A 391 -0.57 54.94 -7.27
C CYS A 391 0.88 55.16 -6.84
N GLN A 392 1.23 54.75 -5.62
CA GLN A 392 2.62 54.68 -5.14
C GLN A 392 2.91 53.33 -4.46
N LEU A 393 4.14 52.82 -4.60
CA LEU A 393 4.58 51.65 -3.82
C LEU A 393 5.04 52.12 -2.44
N THR A 394 4.45 51.58 -1.39
CA THR A 394 4.78 51.92 0.00
C THR A 394 4.45 50.74 0.91
N ASP A 395 4.72 50.86 2.21
CA ASP A 395 4.40 49.82 3.18
C ASP A 395 2.92 49.98 3.63
N ALA A 396 2.26 48.91 4.08
CA ALA A 396 0.86 48.97 4.52
C ALA A 396 0.61 50.06 5.59
N ALA A 397 1.59 50.30 6.47
CA ALA A 397 1.52 51.30 7.54
C ALA A 397 1.59 52.75 7.03
N ASP A 398 2.22 52.97 5.87
CA ASP A 398 2.46 54.29 5.28
C ASP A 398 1.48 54.60 4.13
N CYS A 399 0.51 53.71 3.86
CA CYS A 399 -0.52 53.93 2.87
C CYS A 399 -1.73 54.67 3.46
N PRO A 400 -1.95 55.96 3.13
CA PRO A 400 -3.07 56.73 3.66
C PRO A 400 -4.43 56.35 3.04
N SER A 401 -4.46 55.40 2.10
CA SER A 401 -5.62 55.01 1.31
C SER A 401 -5.64 53.48 1.06
N ALA A 402 -6.31 53.00 0.01
CA ALA A 402 -6.45 51.56 -0.21
C ALA A 402 -5.09 50.93 -0.62
N PHE A 403 -4.54 50.12 0.26
CA PHE A 403 -3.35 49.32 -0.01
C PHE A 403 -3.73 48.03 -0.72
N ALA A 404 -3.25 47.81 -1.94
CA ALA A 404 -3.56 46.63 -2.75
C ALA A 404 -2.86 45.35 -2.24
N GLY A 405 -2.01 45.47 -1.23
CA GLY A 405 -1.29 44.38 -0.59
C GLY A 405 0.16 44.29 -1.04
N ASP A 406 0.93 43.60 -0.23
CA ASP A 406 2.36 43.38 -0.42
C ASP A 406 2.67 42.74 -1.78
N GLY A 407 3.65 43.28 -2.51
CA GLY A 407 4.06 42.79 -3.84
C GLY A 407 3.16 43.21 -5.01
N THR A 408 2.12 44.02 -4.78
CA THR A 408 1.29 44.58 -5.87
C THR A 408 1.96 45.78 -6.55
N SER A 409 1.77 45.92 -7.87
CA SER A 409 2.36 47.00 -8.68
C SER A 409 1.31 48.04 -9.07
N CYS A 410 1.77 49.26 -9.37
CA CYS A 410 0.88 50.38 -9.64
C CYS A 410 -0.11 50.32 -10.81
N PRO A 411 0.02 49.44 -11.81
CA PRO A 411 -1.01 49.21 -12.81
C PRO A 411 -2.35 48.68 -12.26
N VAL A 412 -2.41 48.23 -10.99
CA VAL A 412 -3.60 47.65 -10.35
C VAL A 412 -4.67 48.69 -9.97
N CYS A 413 -4.37 50.00 -9.98
CA CYS A 413 -5.32 51.06 -9.59
C CYS A 413 -6.27 51.52 -10.73
N ALA A 414 -6.66 50.63 -11.65
CA ALA A 414 -7.70 50.91 -12.64
C ALA A 414 -9.08 50.52 -12.08
N GLU A 415 -9.96 51.51 -11.94
CA GLU A 415 -11.35 51.30 -11.47
C GLU A 415 -12.21 50.64 -12.56
N PRO A 416 -13.01 49.60 -12.23
CA PRO A 416 -13.14 48.96 -10.92
C PRO A 416 -12.06 47.88 -10.68
N LEU A 417 -11.63 47.75 -9.41
CA LEU A 417 -10.63 46.79 -8.95
C LEU A 417 -10.97 45.34 -9.36
N PRO A 418 -9.98 44.49 -9.71
CA PRO A 418 -10.20 43.09 -10.02
C PRO A 418 -10.51 42.28 -8.75
N VAL A 419 -11.79 42.26 -8.38
CA VAL A 419 -12.35 41.51 -7.25
C VAL A 419 -12.89 40.15 -7.69
N GLY A 420 -13.11 39.24 -6.74
CA GLY A 420 -13.44 37.84 -6.96
C GLY A 420 -13.79 37.15 -5.64
N ALA A 421 -14.33 35.94 -5.70
CA ALA A 421 -14.74 35.17 -4.55
C ALA A 421 -13.55 34.55 -3.81
N CYS A 422 -13.64 34.58 -2.48
CA CYS A 422 -12.69 34.05 -1.55
C CYS A 422 -13.37 33.02 -0.64
N CYS A 423 -12.94 31.76 -0.73
CA CYS A 423 -13.46 30.66 0.05
C CYS A 423 -12.61 30.42 1.30
N THR A 424 -13.19 30.54 2.48
CA THR A 424 -12.52 30.20 3.74
C THR A 424 -12.52 28.68 3.97
N PRO A 425 -11.59 28.13 4.76
CA PRO A 425 -11.53 26.70 5.07
C PRO A 425 -12.82 26.16 5.70
N THR A 426 -13.54 27.00 6.47
CA THR A 426 -14.81 26.67 7.12
C THR A 426 -16.04 26.88 6.20
N GLY A 427 -15.85 26.95 4.88
CA GLY A 427 -16.94 27.08 3.89
C GLY A 427 -17.55 28.49 3.73
N GLY A 428 -17.09 29.49 4.48
CA GLY A 428 -17.55 30.88 4.30
C GLY A 428 -17.02 31.52 3.00
N CYS A 429 -17.84 32.30 2.30
CA CYS A 429 -17.43 33.00 1.08
C CYS A 429 -17.52 34.53 1.19
N SER A 430 -16.52 35.25 0.67
CA SER A 430 -16.56 36.73 0.57
C SER A 430 -15.95 37.24 -0.73
N ILE A 431 -16.44 38.36 -1.28
CA ILE A 431 -15.83 39.03 -2.44
C ILE A 431 -14.72 39.96 -1.97
N ARG A 432 -13.48 39.66 -2.34
CA ARG A 432 -12.29 40.42 -1.93
C ARG A 432 -11.40 40.68 -3.14
N VAL A 433 -10.21 41.26 -2.94
CA VAL A 433 -9.11 41.21 -3.91
C VAL A 433 -8.21 40.02 -3.60
N ALA A 434 -7.48 39.50 -4.60
CA ALA A 434 -6.71 38.25 -4.46
C ALA A 434 -5.77 38.22 -3.24
N SER A 435 -5.07 39.32 -2.99
CA SER A 435 -4.17 39.48 -1.83
C SER A 435 -4.90 39.40 -0.49
N ALA A 436 -6.04 40.08 -0.37
CA ALA A 436 -6.86 40.05 0.85
C ALA A 436 -7.51 38.68 1.11
N CYS A 437 -7.69 37.86 0.06
CA CYS A 437 -8.15 36.49 0.19
C CYS A 437 -7.06 35.56 0.71
N LEU A 438 -5.89 35.60 0.07
CA LEU A 438 -4.78 34.70 0.36
C LEU A 438 -4.09 35.02 1.70
N LEU A 439 -4.10 36.28 2.13
CA LEU A 439 -3.44 36.74 3.36
C LEU A 439 -4.40 36.94 4.54
N GLY A 440 -5.70 36.72 4.34
CA GLY A 440 -6.71 36.73 5.41
C GLY A 440 -6.73 38.03 6.21
N GLY A 441 -7.07 39.18 5.60
CA GLY A 441 -7.02 40.51 6.23
C GLY A 441 -7.89 40.69 7.49
N GLY A 442 -7.49 40.07 8.60
CA GLY A 442 -8.20 39.96 9.88
C GLY A 442 -8.93 38.62 10.13
N ASP A 443 -8.99 37.70 9.16
CA ASP A 443 -9.71 36.41 9.21
C ASP A 443 -8.78 35.25 8.76
N THR A 444 -9.20 33.99 8.84
CA THR A 444 -8.42 32.84 8.34
C THR A 444 -8.11 32.97 6.82
N PRO A 445 -6.89 32.67 6.37
CA PRO A 445 -6.53 32.66 4.94
C PRO A 445 -7.51 31.83 4.10
N GLY A 446 -7.91 32.33 2.94
CA GLY A 446 -8.88 31.68 2.05
C GLY A 446 -8.34 31.40 0.64
N VAL A 447 -9.03 30.52 -0.07
CA VAL A 447 -8.74 30.14 -1.46
C VAL A 447 -9.42 31.11 -2.42
N TRP A 448 -8.61 31.78 -3.23
CA TRP A 448 -9.07 32.74 -4.23
C TRP A 448 -9.57 32.06 -5.50
N ARG A 449 -10.80 32.36 -5.94
CA ARG A 449 -11.43 31.74 -7.13
C ARG A 449 -11.25 32.53 -8.43
N GLY A 450 -10.36 33.51 -8.44
CA GLY A 450 -10.06 34.32 -9.63
C GLY A 450 -10.91 35.58 -9.75
N VAL A 451 -10.47 36.50 -10.60
CA VAL A 451 -11.14 37.79 -10.82
C VAL A 451 -12.47 37.59 -11.54
N GLY A 452 -13.52 38.28 -11.10
CA GLY A 452 -14.88 38.20 -11.64
C GLY A 452 -15.72 37.03 -11.11
N SER A 453 -15.15 36.15 -10.29
CA SER A 453 -15.89 35.08 -9.62
C SER A 453 -16.80 35.66 -8.52
N THR A 454 -18.01 35.13 -8.41
CA THR A 454 -18.98 35.49 -7.36
C THR A 454 -19.14 34.35 -6.36
N CYS A 455 -19.60 34.63 -5.14
CA CYS A 455 -19.79 33.59 -4.13
C CYS A 455 -20.82 32.52 -4.56
N ASP A 456 -21.79 32.89 -5.39
CA ASP A 456 -22.79 31.96 -5.93
C ASP A 456 -22.19 30.98 -6.94
N THR A 457 -21.07 31.36 -7.57
CA THR A 457 -20.35 30.56 -8.59
C THR A 457 -19.09 29.89 -8.05
N ALA A 458 -18.68 30.19 -6.82
CA ALA A 458 -17.37 29.84 -6.27
C ALA A 458 -17.29 28.46 -5.61
N ASN A 459 -18.45 27.81 -5.42
CA ASN A 459 -18.64 26.51 -4.73
C ASN A 459 -17.66 26.32 -3.54
N CYS A 460 -17.75 27.21 -2.55
CA CYS A 460 -16.92 27.16 -1.34
C CYS A 460 -17.46 26.08 -0.40
N GLN A 461 -17.24 24.80 -0.69
CA GLN A 461 -17.51 23.72 0.25
C GLN A 461 -16.36 23.59 1.27
N PRO A 462 -16.63 23.17 2.51
CA PRO A 462 -15.63 23.07 3.57
C PRO A 462 -14.55 22.03 3.24
N VAL A 463 -13.31 22.28 3.66
CA VAL A 463 -12.25 21.27 3.77
C VAL A 463 -12.33 20.63 5.16
N GLY A 464 -11.93 19.38 5.26
CA GLY A 464 -12.32 18.49 6.35
C GLY A 464 -11.42 17.26 6.45
N ALA A 465 -11.63 16.44 7.48
CA ALA A 465 -10.75 15.31 7.76
C ALA A 465 -11.02 14.16 6.78
N CYS A 466 -9.99 13.80 6.02
CA CYS A 466 -9.97 12.64 5.15
C CYS A 466 -9.20 11.49 5.81
N CYS A 467 -9.90 10.42 6.17
CA CYS A 467 -9.34 9.25 6.82
C CYS A 467 -8.99 8.17 5.81
N LEU A 468 -7.69 7.98 5.56
CA LEU A 468 -7.21 6.95 4.65
C LEU A 468 -7.26 5.55 5.31
N PRO A 469 -7.38 4.47 4.52
CA PRO A 469 -7.43 3.09 5.03
C PRO A 469 -6.21 2.66 5.87
N GLY A 470 -5.08 3.37 5.75
CA GLY A 470 -3.86 3.14 6.54
C GLY A 470 -3.83 3.82 7.92
N GLY A 471 -4.86 4.59 8.27
CA GLY A 471 -4.93 5.35 9.53
C GLY A 471 -4.35 6.78 9.46
N ASP A 472 -3.92 7.22 8.27
CA ASP A 472 -3.48 8.59 8.02
C ASP A 472 -4.67 9.54 7.87
N CYS A 473 -4.58 10.73 8.46
CA CYS A 473 -5.58 11.81 8.30
C CYS A 473 -5.00 12.94 7.45
N LEU A 474 -5.66 13.26 6.33
CA LEU A 474 -5.31 14.39 5.45
C LEU A 474 -6.43 15.43 5.42
N ALA A 475 -6.10 16.72 5.42
CA ALA A 475 -7.09 17.79 5.21
C ALA A 475 -7.34 17.99 3.71
N LEU A 476 -8.37 17.33 3.18
CA LEU A 476 -8.76 17.39 1.77
C LEU A 476 -10.15 18.02 1.65
N ASP A 477 -10.69 18.16 0.44
CA ASP A 477 -12.14 18.30 0.24
C ASP A 477 -12.77 16.92 0.01
N GLU A 478 -14.10 16.81 0.13
CA GLU A 478 -14.82 15.53 0.03
C GLU A 478 -14.50 14.78 -1.26
N ALA A 479 -14.45 15.48 -2.40
CA ALA A 479 -14.17 14.88 -3.69
C ALA A 479 -12.72 14.36 -3.79
N ALA A 480 -11.75 15.15 -3.31
CA ALA A 480 -10.36 14.75 -3.27
C ALA A 480 -10.08 13.63 -2.24
N CYS A 481 -10.87 13.56 -1.17
CA CYS A 481 -10.79 12.50 -0.18
C CYS A 481 -11.26 11.16 -0.74
N VAL A 482 -12.44 11.17 -1.39
CA VAL A 482 -12.99 9.99 -2.05
C VAL A 482 -12.09 9.55 -3.21
N ALA A 483 -11.48 10.49 -3.95
CA ALA A 483 -10.52 10.18 -5.01
C ALA A 483 -9.24 9.48 -4.51
N GLN A 484 -8.89 9.62 -3.22
CA GLN A 484 -7.78 8.91 -2.57
C GLN A 484 -8.22 7.64 -1.83
N GLY A 485 -9.50 7.26 -1.93
CA GLY A 485 -10.04 6.09 -1.23
C GLY A 485 -10.18 6.27 0.27
N GLY A 486 -10.21 7.52 0.76
CA GLY A 486 -10.42 7.85 2.17
C GLY A 486 -11.89 8.10 2.52
N GLY A 487 -12.24 7.83 3.78
CA GLY A 487 -13.53 8.19 4.35
C GLY A 487 -13.54 9.65 4.80
N TRP A 488 -14.55 10.40 4.36
CA TRP A 488 -14.73 11.81 4.73
C TRP A 488 -15.48 11.95 6.05
N ASP A 489 -14.90 12.66 7.03
CA ASP A 489 -15.49 12.87 8.37
C ASP A 489 -16.09 14.29 8.56
N GLY A 490 -16.37 14.99 7.46
CA GLY A 490 -16.94 16.35 7.50
C GLY A 490 -15.93 17.41 7.93
N ASP A 491 -16.40 18.51 8.55
CA ASP A 491 -15.64 19.73 8.85
C ASP A 491 -14.55 19.57 9.95
N ALA A 492 -14.18 18.33 10.32
CA ALA A 492 -13.21 18.04 11.37
C ALA A 492 -11.76 18.36 10.95
N GLU A 493 -10.92 18.79 11.90
CA GLU A 493 -9.48 19.03 11.67
C GLU A 493 -8.67 17.73 11.89
N CYS A 494 -7.66 17.48 11.05
CA CYS A 494 -6.72 16.36 11.25
C CYS A 494 -5.78 16.60 12.44
N THR A 495 -6.29 16.39 13.64
CA THR A 495 -5.52 16.31 14.88
C THR A 495 -5.60 14.89 15.44
N GLY A 496 -4.54 14.43 16.11
CA GLY A 496 -4.36 13.01 16.46
C GLY A 496 -5.55 12.42 17.20
N GLY A 497 -6.17 11.38 16.63
CA GLY A 497 -7.34 10.68 17.17
C GLY A 497 -8.65 10.85 16.39
N SER A 498 -8.65 11.56 15.24
CA SER A 498 -9.89 11.91 14.52
C SER A 498 -10.41 10.87 13.53
N CYS A 499 -9.73 9.73 13.32
CA CYS A 499 -10.19 8.70 12.39
C CYS A 499 -10.74 7.48 13.16
N PRO A 500 -12.01 7.08 12.95
CA PRO A 500 -12.57 5.91 13.59
C PRO A 500 -11.86 4.64 13.10
N VAL A 501 -11.23 3.91 14.03
CA VAL A 501 -10.62 2.61 13.74
C VAL A 501 -11.73 1.61 13.41
N PRO A 502 -11.64 0.83 12.30
CA PRO A 502 -12.65 -0.17 11.96
C PRO A 502 -12.89 -1.15 13.12
N ALA A 503 -14.14 -1.49 13.37
CA ALA A 503 -14.52 -2.39 14.47
C ALA A 503 -13.82 -3.76 14.31
N GLY A 504 -13.07 -4.16 15.35
CA GLY A 504 -12.28 -5.40 15.35
C GLY A 504 -10.79 -5.20 15.02
N GLN A 505 -10.38 -3.98 14.69
CA GLN A 505 -8.99 -3.59 14.51
C GLN A 505 -8.53 -2.62 15.62
N GLY A 506 -7.23 -2.45 15.74
CA GLY A 506 -6.61 -1.72 16.84
C GLY A 506 -5.10 -1.61 16.69
N ALA A 507 -4.48 -0.74 17.48
CA ALA A 507 -3.05 -0.51 17.43
C ALA A 507 -2.28 -1.75 17.91
N CYS A 508 -1.37 -2.23 17.08
CA CYS A 508 -0.43 -3.29 17.42
C CYS A 508 0.93 -2.68 17.75
N CYS A 509 1.23 -2.53 19.04
CA CYS A 509 2.46 -1.93 19.52
C CYS A 509 3.56 -3.00 19.70
N THR A 510 4.67 -2.89 18.97
CA THR A 510 5.83 -3.78 19.15
C THR A 510 6.79 -3.26 20.23
N ALA A 511 7.61 -4.16 20.78
CA ALA A 511 8.65 -3.82 21.77
C ALA A 511 9.70 -2.80 21.26
N ALA A 512 9.81 -2.60 19.94
CA ALA A 512 10.71 -1.63 19.30
C ALA A 512 10.06 -0.24 19.07
N GLY A 513 8.80 -0.05 19.47
CA GLY A 513 8.06 1.21 19.28
C GLY A 513 7.40 1.36 17.90
N ALA A 514 7.46 0.34 17.05
CA ALA A 514 6.69 0.33 15.80
C ALA A 514 5.21 0.02 16.10
N CYS A 515 4.32 0.73 15.43
CA CYS A 515 2.88 0.54 15.51
C CYS A 515 2.25 0.32 14.14
N ALA A 516 1.33 -0.62 14.04
CA ALA A 516 0.44 -0.78 12.88
C ALA A 516 -0.99 -1.03 13.37
N VAL A 517 -2.01 -0.53 12.65
CA VAL A 517 -3.41 -0.89 12.91
C VAL A 517 -3.64 -2.26 12.27
N LEU A 518 -3.86 -3.28 13.10
CA LEU A 518 -4.02 -4.67 12.67
C LEU A 518 -5.28 -5.25 13.31
N ASP A 519 -5.71 -6.44 12.91
CA ASP A 519 -6.66 -7.22 13.69
C ASP A 519 -5.95 -7.92 14.87
N GLU A 520 -6.74 -8.30 15.88
CA GLU A 520 -6.24 -8.94 17.11
C GLU A 520 -5.43 -10.22 16.81
N SER A 521 -5.88 -11.04 15.87
CA SER A 521 -5.22 -12.30 15.49
C SER A 521 -3.86 -12.07 14.83
N PHE A 522 -3.78 -11.10 13.93
CA PHE A 522 -2.53 -10.77 13.25
C PHE A 522 -1.56 -10.06 14.17
N CYS A 523 -2.05 -9.19 15.07
CA CYS A 523 -1.20 -8.59 16.08
C CYS A 523 -0.61 -9.63 17.05
N LYS A 524 -1.39 -10.63 17.47
CA LYS A 524 -0.91 -11.77 18.28
C LYS A 524 0.08 -12.68 17.55
N SER A 525 0.11 -12.66 16.22
CA SER A 525 1.09 -13.41 15.42
C SER A 525 2.47 -12.72 15.36
N LEU A 526 2.52 -11.44 15.74
CA LEU A 526 3.73 -10.64 15.88
C LEU A 526 4.10 -10.51 17.39
N PRO A 527 5.36 -10.20 17.75
CA PRO A 527 5.74 -9.87 19.13
C PRO A 527 5.25 -8.45 19.51
N GLY A 528 3.97 -8.17 19.33
CA GLY A 528 3.31 -6.89 19.60
C GLY A 528 2.05 -7.05 20.46
N GLN A 529 1.71 -6.00 21.21
CA GLN A 529 0.49 -5.94 22.01
C GLN A 529 -0.62 -5.20 21.24
N PHE A 530 -1.79 -5.83 21.20
CA PHE A 530 -2.98 -5.29 20.56
C PHE A 530 -3.76 -4.37 21.53
N LEU A 531 -4.07 -3.16 21.08
CA LEU A 531 -4.95 -2.20 21.75
C LEU A 531 -6.25 -2.07 20.94
N PRO A 532 -7.35 -2.70 21.38
CA PRO A 532 -8.58 -2.77 20.60
C PRO A 532 -9.21 -1.38 20.42
N ASN A 533 -9.59 -1.03 19.19
CA ASN A 533 -10.23 0.24 18.81
C ASN A 533 -9.39 1.49 19.08
N GLU A 534 -8.09 1.35 19.31
CA GLU A 534 -7.17 2.48 19.51
C GLU A 534 -6.29 2.68 18.26
N PRO A 535 -6.04 3.93 17.82
CA PRO A 535 -5.14 4.22 16.71
C PRO A 535 -3.67 4.22 17.15
N CYS A 536 -2.75 4.14 16.18
CA CYS A 536 -1.31 4.15 16.46
C CYS A 536 -0.77 5.48 16.99
N ALA A 537 -1.45 6.60 16.75
CA ALA A 537 -1.00 7.92 17.12
C ALA A 537 -1.04 8.12 18.65
N GLY A 538 0.14 8.14 19.29
CA GLY A 538 0.30 8.47 20.71
C GLY A 538 0.16 7.30 21.70
N GLN A 539 -0.26 6.12 21.25
CA GLN A 539 -0.57 4.97 22.13
C GLN A 539 0.63 4.03 22.34
N CYS A 540 1.60 3.98 21.43
CA CYS A 540 2.77 3.09 21.52
C CYS A 540 4.03 3.81 22.01
N GLN A 541 3.93 4.61 23.08
CA GLN A 541 5.11 5.24 23.69
C GLN A 541 5.82 4.30 24.68
N SER A 542 7.15 4.30 24.65
CA SER A 542 8.09 3.49 25.45
C SER A 542 8.07 3.72 26.96
N ASP A 543 7.16 4.56 27.47
CA ASP A 543 7.21 5.11 28.83
C ASP A 543 6.09 4.59 29.76
N VAL A 544 5.18 3.74 29.26
CA VAL A 544 4.13 3.13 30.09
C VAL A 544 4.68 1.85 30.75
N GLY A 545 5.07 1.96 32.03
CA GLY A 545 5.55 0.83 32.85
C GLY A 545 4.40 0.05 33.51
N GLY A 546 4.53 -1.28 33.59
CA GLY A 546 3.58 -2.21 34.22
C GLY A 546 4.29 -3.23 35.12
N ALA A 547 3.53 -4.13 35.76
CA ALA A 547 4.08 -5.10 36.72
C ALA A 547 4.49 -6.43 36.05
N CYS A 548 5.72 -6.87 36.32
CA CYS A 548 6.28 -8.15 35.92
C CYS A 548 6.56 -9.01 37.16
N CYS A 549 6.06 -10.25 37.18
CA CYS A 549 6.14 -11.17 38.33
C CYS A 549 7.06 -12.37 38.03
N ASP A 550 7.93 -12.74 38.98
CA ASP A 550 8.64 -14.04 38.93
C ASP A 550 7.85 -15.17 39.63
N LEU A 551 8.36 -16.41 39.52
CA LEU A 551 7.77 -17.61 40.14
C LEU A 551 7.81 -17.61 41.67
N LEU A 552 8.51 -16.66 42.30
CA LEU A 552 8.67 -16.52 43.74
C LEU A 552 7.82 -15.36 44.30
N GLY A 553 7.04 -14.68 43.45
CA GLY A 553 6.16 -13.57 43.84
C GLY A 553 6.85 -12.20 43.88
N ASN A 554 8.09 -12.08 43.42
CA ASN A 554 8.76 -10.78 43.35
C ASN A 554 8.22 -9.97 42.18
N CYS A 555 7.96 -8.68 42.43
CA CYS A 555 7.35 -7.77 41.47
C CYS A 555 8.33 -6.68 41.05
N ALA A 556 8.50 -6.49 39.74
CA ALA A 556 9.24 -5.36 39.16
C ALA A 556 8.33 -4.51 38.27
N GLY A 557 8.34 -3.19 38.49
CA GLY A 557 7.67 -2.23 37.61
C GLY A 557 8.59 -1.85 36.46
N ILE A 558 8.35 -2.39 35.27
CA ILE A 558 9.25 -2.28 34.11
C ILE A 558 8.47 -1.99 32.82
N ALA A 559 9.17 -1.54 31.78
CA ALA A 559 8.56 -1.25 30.48
C ALA A 559 8.14 -2.54 29.74
N ILE A 560 7.16 -2.43 28.84
CA ILE A 560 6.42 -3.52 28.15
C ILE A 560 7.27 -4.51 27.32
N GLY A 561 8.60 -4.31 27.25
CA GLY A 561 9.54 -5.21 26.57
C GLY A 561 10.74 -5.64 27.43
N GLN A 562 10.74 -5.35 28.73
CA GLN A 562 11.84 -5.72 29.64
C GLN A 562 11.52 -6.95 30.51
N CYS A 563 10.31 -7.52 30.37
CA CYS A 563 9.86 -8.72 31.07
C CYS A 563 10.35 -9.97 30.30
N ASP A 564 11.66 -10.21 30.31
CA ASP A 564 12.29 -11.38 29.68
C ASP A 564 12.13 -12.65 30.53
N ALA A 565 12.50 -13.81 29.97
CA ALA A 565 12.39 -15.18 30.54
C ALA A 565 12.98 -15.41 31.95
N SER A 566 13.58 -14.38 32.57
CA SER A 566 13.96 -14.36 33.99
C SER A 566 12.77 -14.11 34.93
N PHE A 567 11.66 -13.60 34.41
CA PHE A 567 10.39 -13.38 35.10
C PHE A 567 9.28 -14.14 34.36
N ALA A 568 8.29 -14.67 35.09
CA ALA A 568 7.41 -15.71 34.59
C ALA A 568 6.06 -15.21 34.04
N SER A 569 5.61 -14.01 34.43
CA SER A 569 4.38 -13.45 33.85
C SER A 569 4.30 -11.91 33.94
N TRP A 570 3.90 -11.29 32.82
CA TRP A 570 3.50 -9.89 32.75
C TRP A 570 2.03 -9.73 33.17
N LYS A 571 1.69 -8.69 33.95
CA LYS A 571 0.33 -8.47 34.48
C LYS A 571 -0.43 -7.31 33.83
N GLY A 572 0.15 -6.68 32.81
CA GLY A 572 -0.47 -5.57 32.09
C GLY A 572 0.08 -4.20 32.51
N THR A 573 -0.20 -3.19 31.70
CA THR A 573 0.28 -1.80 31.84
C THR A 573 -0.39 -1.04 33.00
N ASP A 574 -1.56 -1.50 33.45
CA ASP A 574 -2.29 -0.90 34.58
C ASP A 574 -1.93 -1.52 35.94
N ALA A 575 -1.09 -2.56 35.95
CA ALA A 575 -0.72 -3.29 37.15
C ALA A 575 0.49 -2.64 37.86
N THR A 576 0.36 -2.36 39.17
CA THR A 576 1.43 -1.75 39.99
C THR A 576 1.93 -2.69 41.08
N CYS A 577 3.25 -2.80 41.22
CA CYS A 577 3.89 -3.57 42.30
C CYS A 577 3.64 -2.95 43.68
N PRO A 578 3.56 -3.77 44.75
CA PRO A 578 3.70 -5.23 44.79
C PRO A 578 2.36 -6.01 44.68
N ALA A 579 1.21 -5.33 44.77
CA ALA A 579 -0.10 -5.98 44.87
C ALA A 579 -0.48 -6.88 43.66
N ALA A 580 0.17 -6.66 42.51
CA ALA A 580 -0.07 -7.43 41.29
C ALA A 580 0.49 -8.88 41.32
N CYS A 581 1.42 -9.20 42.23
CA CYS A 581 2.07 -10.51 42.30
C CYS A 581 1.67 -11.36 43.52
N ASP A 582 0.76 -10.88 44.35
CA ASP A 582 0.21 -11.65 45.47
C ASP A 582 -0.88 -12.61 44.93
N ALA A 583 -0.48 -13.82 44.55
CA ALA A 583 -1.46 -14.87 44.24
C ALA A 583 -2.16 -15.32 45.55
N PRO A 584 -3.49 -15.52 45.55
CA PRO A 584 -4.16 -16.04 46.73
C PRO A 584 -3.62 -17.42 47.10
N MET A 585 -3.06 -17.57 48.30
CA MET A 585 -2.53 -18.84 48.80
C MET A 585 -3.61 -19.61 49.58
N GLY A 586 -3.59 -20.93 49.48
CA GLY A 586 -4.56 -21.82 50.13
C GLY A 586 -4.01 -23.23 50.32
N ALA A 587 -4.79 -24.10 50.95
CA ALA A 587 -4.44 -25.50 51.15
C ALA A 587 -4.59 -26.29 49.84
N CYS A 588 -3.59 -27.12 49.53
CA CYS A 588 -3.54 -27.99 48.37
C CYS A 588 -3.52 -29.46 48.79
N CYS A 589 -4.46 -30.26 48.30
CA CYS A 589 -4.59 -31.68 48.61
C CYS A 589 -4.03 -32.58 47.50
N VAL A 590 -2.93 -33.29 47.76
CA VAL A 590 -2.35 -34.27 46.83
C VAL A 590 -2.47 -35.67 47.46
N GLY A 591 -3.41 -36.47 46.97
CA GLY A 591 -3.74 -37.76 47.58
C GLY A 591 -4.24 -37.58 49.02
N LEU A 592 -3.55 -38.21 50.00
CA LEU A 592 -3.90 -38.09 51.43
C LEU A 592 -3.18 -36.94 52.15
N PHE A 593 -2.26 -36.26 51.46
CA PHE A 593 -1.40 -35.23 52.04
C PHE A 593 -1.92 -33.83 51.71
N CYS A 594 -1.95 -32.98 52.73
CA CYS A 594 -2.33 -31.57 52.59
C CYS A 594 -1.08 -30.68 52.71
N TYR A 595 -0.83 -29.86 51.70
CA TYR A 595 0.23 -28.86 51.68
C TYR A 595 -0.39 -27.48 51.93
N PRO A 596 -0.05 -26.79 53.02
CA PRO A 596 -0.53 -25.44 53.29
C PRO A 596 0.17 -24.41 52.42
N ASP A 597 -0.50 -23.28 52.17
CA ASP A 597 0.07 -22.07 51.57
C ASP A 597 0.64 -22.24 50.15
N LEU A 598 -0.08 -22.95 49.27
CA LEU A 598 0.22 -23.02 47.83
C LEU A 598 -0.76 -22.14 47.03
N SER A 599 -0.28 -21.54 45.95
CA SER A 599 -1.17 -20.94 44.94
C SER A 599 -1.91 -22.04 44.16
N GLU A 600 -3.01 -21.67 43.49
CA GLU A 600 -3.78 -22.60 42.64
C GLU A 600 -2.88 -23.26 41.58
N ASP A 601 -2.08 -22.46 40.85
CA ASP A 601 -1.13 -22.97 39.85
C ASP A 601 -0.07 -23.93 40.44
N GLN A 602 0.44 -23.63 41.64
CA GLN A 602 1.39 -24.50 42.33
C GLN A 602 0.74 -25.82 42.76
N CYS A 603 -0.54 -25.80 43.09
CA CYS A 603 -1.31 -26.98 43.45
C CYS A 603 -1.56 -27.87 42.22
N ASP A 604 -1.93 -27.27 41.10
CA ASP A 604 -2.16 -27.96 39.84
C ASP A 604 -0.88 -28.58 39.28
N ALA A 605 0.26 -27.90 39.42
CA ALA A 605 1.57 -28.40 39.00
C ALA A 605 1.99 -29.70 39.71
N VAL A 606 1.47 -29.95 40.92
CA VAL A 606 1.69 -31.20 41.66
C VAL A 606 0.49 -32.16 41.58
N ALA A 607 -0.43 -31.90 40.66
CA ALA A 607 -1.69 -32.64 40.47
C ALA A 607 -2.53 -32.74 41.76
N GLY A 608 -2.54 -31.67 42.55
CA GLY A 608 -3.37 -31.54 43.75
C GLY A 608 -4.71 -30.89 43.47
N VAL A 609 -5.62 -30.97 44.45
CA VAL A 609 -6.91 -30.27 44.44
C VAL A 609 -6.81 -29.07 45.38
N TRP A 610 -6.98 -27.87 44.83
CA TRP A 610 -6.89 -26.63 45.58
C TRP A 610 -8.18 -26.31 46.34
N SER A 611 -8.06 -25.94 47.62
CA SER A 611 -9.20 -25.76 48.53
C SER A 611 -9.70 -24.30 48.61
N GLY A 612 -9.21 -23.41 47.75
CA GLY A 612 -9.57 -21.99 47.72
C GLY A 612 -8.67 -21.10 48.58
N SER A 613 -8.72 -19.80 48.31
CA SER A 613 -7.91 -18.76 48.96
C SER A 613 -8.10 -18.72 50.48
N GLY A 614 -7.01 -18.69 51.24
CA GLY A 614 -7.01 -18.61 52.71
C GLY A 614 -7.44 -19.89 53.43
N SER A 615 -7.65 -20.99 52.70
CA SER A 615 -7.98 -22.30 53.28
C SER A 615 -6.77 -22.91 54.02
N GLN A 616 -7.05 -23.63 55.11
CA GLN A 616 -6.02 -24.30 55.92
C GLN A 616 -6.20 -25.82 55.90
N CYS A 617 -5.11 -26.55 56.08
CA CYS A 617 -5.14 -28.01 56.17
C CYS A 617 -5.87 -28.48 57.44
N THR A 618 -7.15 -28.81 57.31
CA THR A 618 -7.96 -29.38 58.40
C THR A 618 -8.29 -30.84 58.12
N GLY A 619 -7.45 -31.77 58.58
CA GLY A 619 -7.64 -33.22 58.44
C GLY A 619 -6.93 -33.85 57.24
N SER A 620 -7.13 -35.17 57.04
CA SER A 620 -6.61 -35.87 55.85
C SER A 620 -7.47 -35.53 54.63
N CYS A 621 -6.84 -35.23 53.51
CA CYS A 621 -7.52 -35.06 52.22
C CYS A 621 -8.19 -36.39 51.85
N VAL A 622 -9.52 -36.44 51.84
CA VAL A 622 -10.27 -37.64 51.44
C VAL A 622 -10.84 -37.36 50.05
N ASN A 623 -10.52 -38.24 49.09
CA ASN A 623 -11.13 -38.23 47.74
C ASN A 623 -12.65 -38.28 47.81
#